data_AF-A0A315A079-F1
#
_entry.id   AF-A0A315A079-F1
#
_cell.length_a   1.000
_cell.length_b   1.000
_cell.length_c   1.000
_cell.angle_alpha   90.00
_cell.angle_beta   90.00
_cell.angle_gamma   90.00
#
_symmetry.space_group_name_H-M   'P 1'
#
loop_
_entity.id
_entity.type
_entity.pdbx_description
1 polymer ?
#
loop_
_entity_poly.entity_id
_entity_poly.type
_entity_poly.pdbx_seq_one_letter_code
_entity_poly.pdbx_strand_id
1 'polypeptide(L)'
;MREDPLPDADPNEKFYGGDNQYRVSGQALEFKTLNIHAWEAFEKGQDIHMQAAPSQAELLYKNYKVIKDKLKSRMKDAIMEKYGNAATEEVLPKELLLGQSEKQVEYDRAGRVVKGMETSLPKSNYCTGAAGIEAAEEAADLMKANIARKAASEETPAPTEEKRLATWELICLMIWYLTRKNLMMPLRRRIREERKRRMKESVNIMLNGMMRIKDLIILQLVTPEEMEAYRMKMIHNDDPMKDFLH
;
A
#
# COMPACT_ATOMS: atom_id res chain seq x y z
N MET A 1 -2.57 -18.65 -43.02
CA MET A 1 -1.88 -17.56 -43.76
C MET A 1 -1.29 -16.65 -42.70
N ARG A 2 -0.03 -16.24 -42.86
CA ARG A 2 0.66 -15.54 -41.75
C ARG A 2 0.02 -14.20 -41.44
N GLU A 3 -0.21 -13.41 -42.50
CA GLU A 3 -0.94 -12.14 -42.45
C GLU A 3 -2.42 -12.35 -42.80
N ASP A 4 -3.21 -11.34 -42.47
CA ASP A 4 -4.64 -11.29 -42.74
C ASP A 4 -4.89 -11.23 -44.24
N PRO A 5 -5.68 -12.16 -44.80
CA PRO A 5 -6.03 -12.11 -46.22
C PRO A 5 -6.97 -10.95 -46.57
N LEU A 6 -7.63 -10.35 -45.57
CA LEU A 6 -8.54 -9.21 -45.72
C LEU A 6 -8.22 -8.16 -44.64
N PRO A 7 -7.17 -7.35 -44.81
CA PRO A 7 -6.77 -6.37 -43.81
C PRO A 7 -7.80 -5.23 -43.65
N ASP A 8 -8.48 -4.83 -44.73
CA ASP A 8 -9.34 -3.63 -44.75
C ASP A 8 -10.77 -3.84 -44.24
N ALA A 9 -11.22 -5.09 -44.07
CA ALA A 9 -12.57 -5.36 -43.57
C ALA A 9 -12.74 -4.97 -42.08
N ASP A 10 -13.98 -4.89 -41.59
CA ASP A 10 -14.27 -4.60 -40.18
C ASP A 10 -13.78 -5.76 -39.28
N PRO A 11 -12.98 -5.49 -38.22
CA PRO A 11 -12.50 -6.50 -37.28
C PRO A 11 -13.57 -7.41 -36.66
N ASN A 12 -14.80 -6.92 -36.42
CA ASN A 12 -15.85 -7.72 -35.77
C ASN A 12 -16.58 -8.67 -36.73
N GLU A 13 -16.52 -8.42 -38.03
CA GLU A 13 -17.16 -9.25 -39.07
C GLU A 13 -16.18 -10.24 -39.72
N LYS A 14 -14.88 -10.15 -39.37
CA LYS A 14 -13.84 -11.03 -39.88
C LYS A 14 -13.91 -12.42 -39.24
N PHE A 15 -14.11 -13.42 -40.10
CA PHE A 15 -14.00 -14.83 -39.70
C PHE A 15 -12.56 -15.25 -39.38
N TYR A 16 -11.57 -14.69 -40.08
CA TYR A 16 -10.16 -15.04 -39.91
C TYR A 16 -9.25 -13.82 -40.08
N GLY A 17 -8.53 -13.48 -39.01
CA GLY A 17 -7.57 -12.38 -38.95
C GLY A 17 -6.12 -12.87 -38.85
N GLY A 18 -5.76 -13.83 -39.70
CA GLY A 18 -4.37 -14.30 -39.83
C GLY A 18 -3.83 -15.13 -38.66
N ASP A 19 -2.75 -15.85 -38.90
CA ASP A 19 -2.10 -16.67 -37.86
C ASP A 19 -1.32 -15.81 -36.84
N ASN A 20 -0.82 -14.63 -37.24
CA ASN A 20 -0.08 -13.74 -36.35
C ASN A 20 -0.91 -13.24 -35.16
N GLN A 21 -2.20 -12.99 -35.35
CA GLN A 21 -3.11 -12.56 -34.28
C GLN A 21 -3.17 -13.59 -33.13
N TYR A 22 -3.18 -14.88 -33.46
CA TYR A 22 -3.23 -15.96 -32.47
C TYR A 22 -1.89 -16.20 -31.77
N ARG A 23 -0.77 -15.81 -32.37
CA ARG A 23 0.57 -15.99 -31.75
C ARG A 23 0.79 -15.14 -30.52
N VAL A 24 0.11 -13.99 -30.42
CA VAL A 24 0.28 -13.01 -29.33
C VAL A 24 -0.86 -13.04 -28.32
N SER A 25 -1.90 -13.85 -28.56
CA SER A 25 -3.09 -13.91 -27.72
C SER A 25 -3.01 -15.02 -26.67
N GLY A 26 -3.95 -14.97 -25.70
CA GLY A 26 -4.08 -15.96 -24.64
C GLY A 26 -2.88 -16.01 -23.67
N GLN A 27 -2.51 -17.23 -23.26
CA GLN A 27 -1.44 -17.49 -22.30
C GLN A 27 -0.05 -17.11 -22.83
N ALA A 28 0.13 -16.98 -24.14
CA ALA A 28 1.39 -16.54 -24.74
C ALA A 28 1.74 -15.10 -24.31
N LEU A 29 0.73 -14.23 -24.20
CA LEU A 29 0.91 -12.87 -23.70
C LEU A 29 1.39 -12.89 -22.24
N GLU A 30 0.75 -13.69 -21.39
CA GLU A 30 1.09 -13.81 -19.97
C GLU A 30 2.53 -14.32 -19.81
N PHE A 31 2.90 -15.37 -20.54
CA PHE A 31 4.26 -15.90 -20.57
C PHE A 31 5.28 -14.86 -21.04
N LYS A 32 4.96 -14.06 -22.06
CA LYS A 32 5.80 -12.94 -22.51
C LYS A 32 6.00 -11.90 -21.40
N THR A 33 4.93 -11.50 -20.71
CA THR A 33 5.03 -10.53 -19.60
C THR A 33 5.88 -11.05 -18.44
N LEU A 34 5.77 -12.36 -18.16
CA LEU A 34 6.53 -13.02 -17.12
C LEU A 34 8.04 -13.10 -17.46
N ASN A 35 8.39 -13.36 -18.73
CA ASN A 35 9.77 -13.30 -19.20
C ASN A 35 10.38 -11.90 -19.08
N ILE A 36 9.64 -10.86 -19.46
CA ILE A 36 10.10 -9.47 -19.31
C ILE A 36 10.38 -9.15 -17.83
N HIS A 37 9.46 -9.55 -16.94
CA HIS A 37 9.65 -9.37 -15.50
C HIS A 37 10.89 -10.11 -14.98
N ALA A 38 11.17 -11.33 -15.47
CA ALA A 38 12.37 -12.07 -15.10
C ALA A 38 13.66 -11.34 -15.53
N TRP A 39 13.70 -10.76 -16.72
CA TRP A 39 14.83 -9.94 -17.18
C TRP A 39 15.02 -8.67 -16.34
N GLU A 40 13.94 -7.92 -16.10
CA GLU A 40 14.01 -6.73 -15.23
C GLU A 40 14.46 -7.06 -13.80
N ALA A 41 14.05 -8.22 -13.28
CA ALA A 41 14.45 -8.68 -11.96
C ALA A 41 15.93 -9.09 -11.94
N PHE A 42 16.40 -9.73 -13.01
CA PHE A 42 17.81 -10.10 -13.19
C PHE A 42 18.71 -8.87 -13.24
N GLU A 43 18.33 -7.83 -13.98
CA GLU A 43 19.05 -6.54 -14.01
C GLU A 43 19.10 -5.86 -12.63
N LYS A 44 18.06 -6.03 -11.81
CA LYS A 44 18.03 -5.56 -10.41
C LYS A 44 18.85 -6.44 -9.46
N GLY A 45 19.48 -7.51 -9.95
CA GLY A 45 20.30 -8.46 -9.20
C GLY A 45 19.51 -9.57 -8.50
N GLN A 46 18.26 -9.81 -8.87
CA GLN A 46 17.51 -10.99 -8.41
C GLN A 46 17.69 -12.14 -9.40
N ASP A 47 18.14 -13.28 -8.91
CA ASP A 47 18.28 -14.49 -9.73
C ASP A 47 16.92 -15.19 -9.89
N ILE A 48 16.20 -14.83 -10.96
CA ILE A 48 14.93 -15.44 -11.35
C ILE A 48 15.07 -15.95 -12.77
N HIS A 49 15.04 -17.27 -12.93
CA HIS A 49 15.17 -17.90 -14.23
C HIS A 49 13.91 -18.65 -14.64
N MET A 50 13.33 -18.24 -15.78
CA MET A 50 12.08 -18.78 -16.30
C MET A 50 12.15 -20.25 -16.72
N GLN A 51 13.20 -20.63 -17.46
CA GLN A 51 13.37 -22.01 -17.91
C GLN A 51 13.90 -22.94 -16.81
N ALA A 52 14.84 -22.48 -15.96
CA ALA A 52 15.40 -23.30 -14.89
C ALA A 52 14.44 -23.51 -13.71
N ALA A 53 13.69 -22.47 -13.31
CA ALA A 53 12.80 -22.52 -12.15
C ALA A 53 11.44 -21.82 -12.42
N PRO A 54 10.60 -22.38 -13.32
CA PRO A 54 9.35 -21.75 -13.75
C PRO A 54 8.35 -21.54 -12.61
N SER A 55 8.21 -22.53 -11.71
CA SER A 55 7.30 -22.45 -10.55
C SER A 55 7.67 -21.29 -9.61
N GLN A 56 8.97 -21.10 -9.36
CA GLN A 56 9.46 -20.01 -8.52
C GLN A 56 9.20 -18.65 -9.18
N ALA A 57 9.50 -18.53 -10.49
CA ALA A 57 9.27 -17.31 -11.24
C ALA A 57 7.79 -16.90 -11.24
N GLU A 58 6.87 -17.85 -11.45
CA GLU A 58 5.43 -17.59 -11.37
C GLU A 58 4.98 -17.13 -9.98
N LEU A 59 5.45 -17.78 -8.91
CA LEU A 59 5.08 -17.42 -7.55
C LEU A 59 5.54 -15.98 -7.23
N LEU A 60 6.77 -15.63 -7.61
CA LEU A 60 7.31 -14.29 -7.44
C LEU A 60 6.52 -13.26 -8.26
N TYR A 61 6.12 -13.59 -9.48
CA TYR A 61 5.30 -12.71 -10.31
C TYR A 61 3.89 -12.49 -9.76
N LYS A 62 3.24 -13.53 -9.25
CA LYS A 62 1.93 -13.40 -8.56
C LYS A 62 2.04 -12.47 -7.35
N ASN A 63 3.09 -12.64 -6.55
CA ASN A 63 3.38 -11.73 -5.43
C ASN A 63 3.63 -10.30 -5.90
N TYR A 64 4.39 -10.12 -7.00
CA TYR A 64 4.64 -8.81 -7.60
C TYR A 64 3.34 -8.14 -8.06
N LYS A 65 2.42 -8.85 -8.71
CA LYS A 65 1.12 -8.30 -9.15
C LYS A 65 0.32 -7.74 -7.97
N VAL A 66 0.22 -8.51 -6.88
CA VAL A 66 -0.45 -8.06 -5.64
C VAL A 66 0.23 -6.84 -5.04
N ILE A 67 1.57 -6.79 -5.02
CA ILE A 67 2.33 -5.65 -4.51
C ILE A 67 2.14 -4.41 -5.40
N LYS A 68 2.14 -4.59 -6.72
CA LYS A 68 1.94 -3.53 -7.72
C LYS A 68 0.56 -2.90 -7.58
N ASP A 69 -0.48 -3.71 -7.38
CA ASP A 69 -1.84 -3.20 -7.19
C ASP A 69 -2.00 -2.44 -5.87
N LYS A 70 -1.39 -2.95 -4.78
CA LYS A 70 -1.31 -2.22 -3.50
C LYS A 70 -0.50 -0.93 -3.60
N LEU A 71 0.53 -0.90 -4.44
CA LEU A 71 1.32 0.31 -4.67
C LEU A 71 0.51 1.34 -5.45
N LYS A 72 -0.26 0.90 -6.46
CA LYS A 72 -1.19 1.78 -7.19
C LYS A 72 -2.25 2.37 -6.27
N SER A 73 -2.86 1.58 -5.38
CA SER A 73 -3.85 2.09 -4.42
C SER A 73 -3.22 3.12 -3.49
N ARG A 74 -2.07 2.80 -2.88
CA ARG A 74 -1.34 3.75 -2.03
C ARG A 74 -0.95 5.04 -2.75
N MET A 75 -0.58 4.95 -4.03
CA MET A 75 -0.26 6.12 -4.83
C MET A 75 -1.50 6.97 -5.10
N LYS A 76 -2.65 6.34 -5.37
CA LYS A 76 -3.94 7.05 -5.47
C LYS A 76 -4.31 7.73 -4.16
N ASP A 77 -4.18 7.03 -3.03
CA ASP A 77 -4.46 7.56 -1.70
C ASP A 77 -3.54 8.76 -1.38
N ALA A 78 -2.24 8.63 -1.67
CA ALA A 78 -1.27 9.71 -1.46
C ALA A 78 -1.52 10.93 -2.35
N ILE A 79 -2.02 10.72 -3.58
CA ILE A 79 -2.43 11.82 -4.47
C ILE A 79 -3.71 12.47 -3.92
N MET A 80 -4.67 11.67 -3.48
CA MET A 80 -5.93 12.14 -2.91
C MET A 80 -5.74 12.92 -1.60
N GLU A 81 -4.80 12.51 -0.75
CA GLU A 81 -4.45 13.25 0.48
C GLU A 81 -3.80 14.60 0.16
N LYS A 82 -2.93 14.66 -0.86
CA LYS A 82 -2.21 15.89 -1.22
C LYS A 82 -3.05 16.90 -1.98
N TYR A 83 -3.93 16.42 -2.85
CA TYR A 83 -4.65 17.27 -3.80
C TYR A 83 -6.16 17.25 -3.61
N GLY A 84 -6.66 16.48 -2.63
CA GLY A 84 -8.09 16.29 -2.43
C GLY A 84 -8.73 15.48 -3.56
N ASN A 85 -10.02 15.19 -3.41
CA ASN A 85 -10.83 14.64 -4.50
C ASN A 85 -11.74 15.74 -5.04
N ALA A 86 -11.39 16.34 -6.18
CA ALA A 86 -12.18 17.41 -6.78
C ALA A 86 -13.61 16.99 -7.19
N ALA A 87 -13.88 15.68 -7.27
CA ALA A 87 -15.19 15.15 -7.62
C ALA A 87 -16.11 14.91 -6.41
N THR A 88 -15.59 14.90 -5.18
CA THR A 88 -16.45 14.97 -4.01
C THR A 88 -16.88 16.41 -3.85
N GLU A 89 -18.19 16.68 -3.96
CA GLU A 89 -18.77 17.91 -3.40
C GLU A 89 -18.36 17.93 -1.93
N GLU A 90 -17.35 18.74 -1.62
CA GLU A 90 -16.97 19.00 -0.25
C GLU A 90 -18.22 19.56 0.42
N VAL A 91 -18.90 18.73 1.22
CA VAL A 91 -19.97 19.19 2.10
C VAL A 91 -19.27 20.03 3.14
N LEU A 92 -19.05 21.29 2.79
CA LEU A 92 -18.50 22.29 3.67
C LEU A 92 -19.29 22.20 4.98
N PRO A 93 -18.62 22.16 6.14
CA PRO A 93 -19.33 22.16 7.41
C PRO A 93 -20.29 23.35 7.41
N LYS A 94 -21.55 23.12 7.80
CA LYS A 94 -22.64 24.11 7.68
C LYS A 94 -22.28 25.48 8.27
N GLU A 95 -21.40 25.51 9.25
CA GLU A 95 -20.84 26.71 9.88
C GLU A 95 -20.09 27.61 8.88
N LEU A 96 -19.29 27.01 7.98
CA LEU A 96 -18.61 27.72 6.89
C LEU A 96 -19.58 28.14 5.77
N LEU A 97 -20.64 27.36 5.52
CA LEU A 97 -21.67 27.70 4.54
C LEU A 97 -22.42 28.99 4.93
N LEU A 98 -22.67 29.19 6.24
CA LEU A 98 -23.35 30.37 6.78
C LEU A 98 -22.39 31.47 7.28
N GLY A 99 -21.08 31.24 7.27
CA GLY A 99 -20.07 32.19 7.76
C GLY A 99 -20.22 32.57 9.24
N GLN A 100 -20.96 31.79 10.03
CA GLN A 100 -21.23 32.08 11.42
C GLN A 100 -20.09 31.56 12.30
N SER A 101 -19.36 32.47 12.96
CA SER A 101 -18.32 32.14 13.94
C SER A 101 -18.87 31.85 15.35
N GLU A 102 -20.14 32.13 15.60
CA GLU A 102 -20.76 32.06 16.92
C GLU A 102 -21.79 30.93 16.99
N LYS A 103 -21.72 30.12 18.06
CA LYS A 103 -22.72 29.10 18.38
C LYS A 103 -23.64 29.65 19.45
N GLN A 104 -24.90 29.92 19.10
CA GLN A 104 -25.91 30.38 20.05
C GLN A 104 -26.35 29.21 20.95
N VAL A 105 -26.17 29.39 22.26
CA VAL A 105 -26.62 28.45 23.30
C VAL A 105 -27.71 29.12 24.14
N GLU A 106 -28.91 28.54 24.14
CA GLU A 106 -30.04 29.06 24.93
C GLU A 106 -30.12 28.29 26.26
N TYR A 107 -30.16 29.02 27.37
CA TYR A 107 -30.27 28.46 28.72
C TYR A 107 -31.68 28.63 29.30
N ASP A 108 -32.15 27.59 29.96
CA ASP A 108 -33.34 27.61 30.80
C ASP A 108 -33.11 28.48 32.05
N ARG A 109 -34.20 28.90 32.72
CA ARG A 109 -34.12 29.67 33.99
C ARG A 109 -33.34 28.96 35.10
N ALA A 110 -33.20 27.63 35.01
CA ALA A 110 -32.41 26.79 35.91
C ALA A 110 -30.96 26.55 35.45
N GLY A 111 -30.50 27.24 34.39
CA GLY A 111 -29.14 27.11 33.83
C GLY A 111 -28.90 25.86 32.98
N ARG A 112 -29.94 25.10 32.63
CA ARG A 112 -29.84 23.94 31.71
C ARG A 112 -29.85 24.42 30.26
N VAL A 113 -29.04 23.82 29.40
CA VAL A 113 -29.04 24.19 27.97
C VAL A 113 -30.24 23.55 27.28
N VAL A 114 -31.05 24.37 26.60
CA VAL A 114 -32.26 23.95 25.88
C VAL A 114 -31.98 23.83 24.37
N LYS A 115 -31.13 24.70 23.83
CA LYS A 115 -30.79 24.76 22.40
C LYS A 115 -29.31 25.05 22.21
N GLY A 116 -28.69 24.42 21.21
CA GLY A 116 -27.26 24.61 20.92
C GLY A 116 -26.32 23.56 21.53
N MET A 117 -26.84 22.55 22.24
CA MET A 117 -26.05 21.35 22.57
C MET A 117 -25.80 20.55 21.30
N GLU A 118 -24.54 20.20 21.06
CA GLU A 118 -24.16 19.20 20.06
C GLU A 118 -24.84 17.88 20.40
N THR A 119 -25.49 17.26 19.41
CA THR A 119 -26.17 15.98 19.61
C THR A 119 -25.13 14.93 19.99
N SER A 120 -25.01 14.65 21.29
CA SER A 120 -24.23 13.52 21.76
C SER A 120 -24.85 12.25 21.19
N LEU A 121 -24.05 11.40 20.53
CA LEU A 121 -24.51 10.08 20.11
C LEU A 121 -25.05 9.35 21.36
N PRO A 122 -26.34 8.96 21.38
CA PRO A 122 -26.91 8.29 22.53
C PRO A 122 -26.15 6.99 22.75
N LYS A 123 -25.46 6.89 23.89
CA LYS A 123 -24.95 5.60 24.36
C LYS A 123 -26.17 4.78 24.76
N SER A 124 -26.36 3.63 24.13
CA SER A 124 -27.49 2.74 24.36
C SER A 124 -27.60 2.38 25.85
N ASN A 125 -28.55 2.98 26.56
CA ASN A 125 -29.05 2.46 27.82
C ASN A 125 -30.30 1.65 27.50
N TYR A 126 -30.26 0.36 27.80
CA TYR A 126 -31.39 -0.55 27.62
C TYR A 126 -32.62 -0.02 28.37
N CYS A 127 -33.78 -0.04 27.70
CA CYS A 127 -35.05 0.51 28.18
C CYS A 127 -35.51 -0.16 29.48
N THR A 128 -35.22 0.43 30.64
CA THR A 128 -35.77 0.01 31.94
C THR A 128 -37.05 0.80 32.23
N GLY A 129 -38.18 0.35 31.70
CA GLY A 129 -39.50 0.94 31.94
C GLY A 129 -40.61 -0.06 31.63
N ALA A 130 -41.88 0.30 31.87
CA ALA A 130 -43.03 -0.59 31.64
C ALA A 130 -43.08 -1.14 30.21
N ALA A 131 -42.80 -0.29 29.21
CA ALA A 131 -42.68 -0.70 27.81
C ALA A 131 -41.52 -1.67 27.54
N GLY A 132 -40.47 -1.64 28.36
CA GLY A 132 -39.35 -2.59 28.29
C GLY A 132 -39.66 -3.94 28.90
N ILE A 133 -40.50 -3.97 29.95
CA ILE A 133 -41.00 -5.21 30.56
C ILE A 133 -41.96 -5.90 29.59
N GLU A 134 -42.91 -5.15 29.01
CA GLU A 134 -43.86 -5.67 28.02
C GLU A 134 -43.13 -6.19 26.77
N ALA A 135 -42.16 -5.45 26.23
CA ALA A 135 -41.35 -5.93 25.11
C ALA A 135 -40.49 -7.16 25.46
N ALA A 136 -40.04 -7.30 26.71
CA ALA A 136 -39.30 -8.48 27.16
C ALA A 136 -40.21 -9.71 27.33
N GLU A 137 -41.44 -9.51 27.81
CA GLU A 137 -42.47 -10.55 27.92
C GLU A 137 -42.93 -11.02 26.54
N GLU A 138 -43.20 -10.09 25.61
CA GLU A 138 -43.51 -10.41 24.21
C GLU A 138 -42.37 -11.18 23.52
N ALA A 139 -41.12 -10.79 23.79
CA ALA A 139 -39.95 -11.50 23.27
C ALA A 139 -39.83 -12.92 23.86
N ALA A 140 -40.17 -13.10 25.14
CA ALA A 140 -40.17 -14.41 25.80
C ALA A 140 -41.29 -15.31 25.26
N ASP A 141 -42.47 -14.76 24.99
CA ASP A 141 -43.60 -15.48 24.40
C ASP A 141 -43.32 -15.87 22.94
N LEU A 142 -42.67 -15.00 22.17
CA LEU A 142 -42.20 -15.32 20.83
C LEU A 142 -41.15 -16.46 20.86
N MET A 143 -40.26 -16.44 21.86
CA MET A 143 -39.26 -17.50 22.04
C MET A 143 -39.93 -18.85 22.40
N LYS A 144 -40.92 -18.86 23.29
CA LYS A 144 -41.71 -20.06 23.60
C LYS A 144 -42.47 -20.58 22.38
N ALA A 145 -43.06 -19.71 21.57
CA ALA A 145 -43.76 -20.10 20.35
C ALA A 145 -42.80 -20.71 19.30
N ASN A 146 -41.58 -20.16 19.18
CA ASN A 146 -40.55 -20.73 18.32
C ASN A 146 -40.05 -22.09 18.83
N ILE A 147 -39.95 -22.28 20.16
CA ILE A 147 -39.63 -23.57 20.76
C ILE A 147 -40.74 -24.58 20.49
N ALA A 148 -42.01 -24.20 20.63
CA ALA A 148 -43.14 -25.07 20.32
C ALA A 148 -43.20 -25.45 18.83
N ARG A 149 -42.96 -24.50 17.92
CA ARG A 149 -42.81 -24.78 16.48
C ARG A 149 -41.65 -25.71 16.19
N LYS A 150 -40.51 -25.52 16.86
CA LYS A 150 -39.32 -26.36 16.71
C LYS A 150 -39.59 -27.78 17.21
N ALA A 151 -40.20 -27.92 18.39
CA ALA A 151 -40.61 -29.21 18.95
C ALA A 151 -41.60 -29.94 18.04
N ALA A 152 -42.57 -29.22 17.46
CA ALA A 152 -43.52 -29.80 16.50
C ALA A 152 -42.86 -30.21 15.16
N SER A 153 -41.78 -29.53 14.74
CA SER A 153 -41.02 -29.92 13.53
C SER A 153 -40.06 -31.09 13.76
N GLU A 154 -39.70 -31.37 15.02
CA GLU A 154 -38.74 -32.41 15.41
C GLU A 154 -39.34 -33.84 15.35
N GLU A 155 -40.67 -33.97 15.19
CA GLU A 155 -41.35 -35.26 14.96
C GLU A 155 -41.24 -35.76 13.50
N THR A 156 -40.62 -35.00 12.61
CA THR A 156 -40.28 -35.47 11.24
C THR A 156 -38.77 -35.34 10.99
N PRO A 157 -38.01 -36.44 10.86
CA PRO A 157 -36.57 -36.35 10.65
C PRO A 157 -36.24 -35.93 9.20
N ALA A 158 -35.74 -34.70 9.04
CA ALA A 158 -35.13 -34.20 7.80
C ALA A 158 -33.61 -34.47 7.80
N PRO A 159 -32.97 -34.70 6.62
CA PRO A 159 -31.57 -35.13 6.53
C PRO A 159 -30.62 -33.97 6.88
N THR A 160 -29.66 -34.24 7.75
CA THR A 160 -28.72 -33.26 8.32
C THR A 160 -27.38 -33.28 7.58
N GLU A 161 -26.98 -32.16 6.99
CA GLU A 161 -25.60 -31.90 6.57
C GLU A 161 -24.78 -31.32 7.75
N GLU A 162 -23.65 -31.95 8.06
CA GLU A 162 -22.75 -31.57 9.15
C GLU A 162 -22.01 -30.24 8.89
N LYS A 163 -22.35 -29.19 9.64
CA LYS A 163 -21.52 -27.99 9.72
C LYS A 163 -20.48 -28.17 10.83
N ARG A 164 -19.21 -28.36 10.45
CA ARG A 164 -18.08 -28.52 11.37
C ARG A 164 -17.83 -27.23 12.17
N LEU A 165 -18.13 -27.25 13.47
CA LEU A 165 -17.73 -26.23 14.42
C LEU A 165 -16.20 -26.31 14.67
N ALA A 166 -15.52 -25.17 14.63
CA ALA A 166 -14.08 -25.09 14.83
C ALA A 166 -13.72 -25.49 16.27
N THR A 167 -12.94 -26.56 16.43
CA THR A 167 -12.45 -27.03 17.72
C THR A 167 -11.45 -26.03 18.32
N TRP A 168 -11.39 -25.96 19.65
CA TRP A 168 -10.49 -25.08 20.41
C TRP A 168 -9.01 -25.18 19.97
N GLU A 169 -8.59 -26.33 19.46
CA GLU A 169 -7.25 -26.56 18.92
C GLU A 169 -6.93 -25.66 17.71
N LEU A 170 -7.90 -25.44 16.81
CA LEU A 170 -7.71 -24.57 15.66
C LEU A 170 -7.58 -23.09 16.06
N ILE A 171 -8.31 -22.68 17.10
CA ILE A 171 -8.26 -21.32 17.63
C ILE A 171 -6.90 -21.06 18.29
N CYS A 172 -6.39 -22.00 19.09
CA CYS A 172 -5.07 -21.92 19.71
C CYS A 172 -3.94 -21.87 18.66
N LEU A 173 -4.00 -22.70 17.62
CA LEU A 173 -3.05 -22.66 16.50
C LEU A 173 -3.07 -21.31 15.77
N MET A 174 -4.26 -20.73 15.57
CA MET A 174 -4.43 -19.43 14.93
C MET A 174 -3.84 -18.29 15.77
N ILE A 175 -4.05 -18.30 17.09
CA ILE A 175 -3.50 -17.31 18.04
C ILE A 175 -1.97 -17.40 18.08
N TRP A 176 -1.40 -18.61 18.12
CA TRP A 176 0.06 -18.81 18.09
C TRP A 176 0.68 -18.30 16.79
N TYR A 177 0.05 -18.58 15.66
CA TYR A 177 0.50 -18.11 14.34
C TYR A 177 0.46 -16.58 14.22
N LEU A 178 -0.61 -15.94 14.71
CA LEU A 178 -0.72 -14.47 14.75
C LEU A 178 0.38 -13.86 15.61
N THR A 179 0.59 -14.40 16.80
CA THR A 179 1.63 -13.92 17.74
C THR A 179 3.03 -14.05 17.13
N ARG A 180 3.33 -15.20 16.50
CA ARG A 180 4.60 -15.43 15.81
C ARG A 180 4.84 -14.45 14.67
N LYS A 181 3.80 -14.15 13.87
CA LYS A 181 3.91 -13.15 12.79
C LYS A 181 4.14 -11.74 13.33
N ASN A 182 3.42 -11.36 14.38
CA ASN A 182 3.50 -10.03 14.96
C ASN A 182 4.85 -9.75 15.64
N LEU A 183 5.55 -10.76 16.16
CA LEU A 183 6.86 -10.60 16.80
C LEU A 183 8.06 -10.88 15.88
N MET A 184 8.07 -11.98 15.13
CA MET A 184 9.26 -12.37 14.34
C MET A 184 9.47 -11.53 13.09
N MET A 185 8.39 -11.11 12.41
CA MET A 185 8.50 -10.30 11.19
C MET A 185 9.12 -8.92 11.43
N PRO A 186 8.74 -8.14 12.46
CA PRO A 186 9.41 -6.87 12.75
C PRO A 186 10.84 -7.05 13.24
N LEU A 187 11.16 -8.11 13.99
CA LEU A 187 12.54 -8.40 14.39
C LEU A 187 13.44 -8.70 13.18
N ARG A 188 12.97 -9.55 12.25
CA ARG A 188 13.68 -9.84 10.99
C ARG A 188 13.84 -8.59 10.11
N ARG A 189 12.85 -7.70 10.12
CA ARG A 189 12.94 -6.40 9.42
C ARG A 189 14.02 -5.51 10.05
N ARG A 190 14.06 -5.39 11.39
CA ARG A 190 15.10 -4.63 12.09
C ARG A 190 16.51 -5.15 11.80
N ILE A 191 16.73 -6.46 11.88
CA ILE A 191 18.03 -7.07 11.56
C ILE A 191 18.47 -6.77 10.12
N ARG A 192 17.52 -6.82 9.16
CA ARG A 192 17.79 -6.50 7.76
C ARG A 192 18.14 -5.02 7.56
N GLU A 193 17.44 -4.12 8.24
CA GLU A 193 17.72 -2.69 8.20
C GLU A 193 19.07 -2.34 8.82
N GLU A 194 19.43 -2.96 9.95
CA GLU A 194 20.75 -2.81 10.55
C GLU A 194 21.87 -3.28 9.63
N ARG A 195 21.71 -4.44 8.98
CA ARG A 195 22.69 -4.91 7.97
C ARG A 195 22.85 -3.90 6.83
N LYS A 196 21.75 -3.32 6.34
CA LYS A 196 21.80 -2.27 5.31
C LYS A 196 22.49 -0.99 5.80
N ARG A 197 22.26 -0.59 7.05
CA ARG A 197 22.96 0.56 7.66
C ARG A 197 24.46 0.29 7.75
N ARG A 198 24.86 -0.86 8.30
CA ARG A 198 26.28 -1.27 8.37
C ARG A 198 26.95 -1.31 7.00
N MET A 199 26.26 -1.80 5.98
CA MET A 199 26.78 -1.81 4.60
C MET A 199 26.94 -0.40 4.02
N LYS A 200 25.98 0.50 4.27
CA LYS A 200 26.10 1.90 3.83
C LYS A 200 27.25 2.61 4.53
N GLU A 201 27.38 2.37 5.84
CA GLU A 201 28.44 2.94 6.66
C GLU A 201 29.81 2.43 6.23
N SER A 202 29.96 1.13 5.95
CA SER A 202 31.21 0.57 5.42
C SER A 202 31.57 1.13 4.04
N VAL A 203 30.60 1.29 3.15
CA VAL A 203 30.81 1.93 1.83
C VAL A 203 31.23 3.38 2.00
N ASN A 204 30.59 4.15 2.90
CA ASN A 204 30.96 5.54 3.15
C ASN A 204 32.38 5.67 3.73
N ILE A 205 32.76 4.77 4.66
CA ILE A 205 34.13 4.72 5.20
C ILE A 205 35.14 4.43 4.08
N MET A 206 34.86 3.46 3.19
CA MET A 206 35.72 3.17 2.05
C MET A 206 35.83 4.36 1.09
N LEU A 207 34.72 5.03 0.79
CA LEU A 207 34.69 6.18 -0.11
C LEU A 207 35.51 7.35 0.44
N ASN A 208 35.33 7.67 1.73
CA ASN A 208 36.13 8.68 2.43
C ASN A 208 37.61 8.29 2.54
N GLY A 209 37.92 7.00 2.68
CA GLY A 209 39.29 6.49 2.60
C GLY A 209 39.90 6.70 1.22
N MET A 210 39.16 6.36 0.17
CA MET A 210 39.61 6.49 -1.22
C MET A 210 39.78 7.95 -1.63
N MET A 211 38.94 8.86 -1.16
CA MET A 211 39.11 10.31 -1.34
C MET A 211 40.41 10.79 -0.68
N ARG A 212 40.67 10.43 0.58
CA ARG A 212 41.93 10.77 1.25
C ARG A 212 43.16 10.23 0.52
N ILE A 213 43.08 9.00 -0.02
CA ILE A 213 44.16 8.40 -0.82
C ILE A 213 44.36 9.17 -2.12
N LYS A 214 43.27 9.55 -2.81
CA LYS A 214 43.35 10.39 -4.02
C LYS A 214 44.00 11.74 -3.73
N ASP A 215 43.60 12.41 -2.65
CA ASP A 215 44.19 13.70 -2.26
C ASP A 215 45.70 13.56 -1.98
N LEU A 216 46.11 12.49 -1.30
CA LEU A 216 47.51 12.16 -1.03
C LEU A 216 48.32 11.90 -2.32
N ILE A 217 47.73 11.17 -3.27
CA ILE A 217 48.35 10.87 -4.57
C ILE A 217 48.47 12.13 -5.42
N ILE A 218 47.43 12.98 -5.43
CA ILE A 218 47.47 14.27 -6.14
C ILE A 218 48.60 15.14 -5.59
N LEU A 219 48.74 15.24 -4.27
CA LEU A 219 49.83 16.01 -3.66
C LEU A 219 51.23 15.47 -3.98
N GLN A 220 51.36 14.17 -4.26
CA GLN A 220 52.64 13.56 -4.66
C GLN A 220 52.94 13.69 -6.17
N LEU A 221 51.91 13.80 -7.02
CA LEU A 221 52.04 13.89 -8.47
C LEU A 221 52.18 15.34 -8.99
N VAL A 222 51.86 16.33 -8.16
CA VAL A 222 52.03 17.74 -8.51
C VAL A 222 53.51 18.06 -8.63
N THR A 223 53.95 18.31 -9.87
CA THR A 223 55.34 18.67 -10.19
C THR A 223 55.62 20.15 -9.86
N PRO A 224 56.87 20.53 -9.55
CA PRO A 224 57.22 21.92 -9.25
C PRO A 224 56.87 22.90 -10.39
N GLU A 225 56.93 22.43 -11.64
CA GLU A 225 56.53 23.18 -12.84
C GLU A 225 55.02 23.43 -12.90
N GLU A 226 54.20 22.45 -12.49
CA GLU A 226 52.74 22.61 -12.40
C GLU A 226 52.35 23.56 -11.24
N MET A 227 53.10 23.57 -10.13
CA MET A 227 52.91 24.54 -9.05
C MET A 227 53.32 25.96 -9.47
N GLU A 228 54.31 26.12 -10.35
CA GLU A 228 54.70 27.40 -10.93
C GLU A 228 53.68 27.87 -11.97
N ALA A 229 53.20 26.98 -12.83
CA ALA A 229 52.10 27.26 -13.77
C ALA A 229 50.79 27.60 -13.05
N TYR A 230 50.49 26.95 -11.92
CA TYR A 230 49.35 27.29 -11.08
C TYR A 230 49.52 28.65 -10.42
N ARG A 231 50.72 28.97 -9.91
CA ARG A 231 51.05 30.31 -9.38
C ARG A 231 50.93 31.42 -10.43
N MET A 232 51.30 31.14 -11.68
CA MET A 232 51.15 32.08 -12.81
C MET A 232 49.70 32.21 -13.30
N LYS A 233 48.84 31.19 -13.10
CA LYS A 233 47.41 31.19 -13.50
C LYS A 233 46.45 31.63 -12.40
N MET A 234 46.86 31.60 -11.13
CA MET A 234 46.08 32.20 -10.05
C MET A 234 46.07 33.72 -10.24
N ILE A 235 44.94 34.23 -10.68
CA ILE A 235 44.66 35.67 -10.68
C ILE A 235 44.78 36.14 -9.23
N HIS A 236 45.86 36.86 -8.93
CA HIS A 236 45.98 37.54 -7.65
C HIS A 236 44.97 38.68 -7.69
N ASN A 237 43.92 38.56 -6.88
CA ASN A 237 42.89 39.60 -6.81
C ASN A 237 43.44 40.90 -6.21
N ASP A 238 44.62 40.84 -5.58
CA ASP A 238 45.32 41.96 -4.94
C ASP A 238 46.53 42.47 -5.75
N ASP A 239 46.68 42.07 -7.03
CA ASP A 239 47.74 42.59 -7.90
C ASP A 239 47.40 44.02 -8.36
N PRO A 240 48.17 45.06 -7.94
CA PRO A 240 47.88 46.44 -8.30
C PRO A 240 48.06 46.73 -9.79
N MET A 241 48.63 45.81 -10.59
CA MET A 241 48.72 45.93 -12.04
C MET A 241 47.54 45.32 -12.79
N LYS A 242 46.63 44.60 -12.11
CA LYS A 242 45.48 43.91 -12.73
C LYS A 242 44.54 44.85 -13.50
N ASP A 243 44.37 46.08 -13.01
CA ASP A 243 43.48 47.08 -13.63
C ASP A 243 44.08 47.76 -14.88
N PHE A 244 45.37 47.52 -15.17
CA PHE A 244 46.08 48.15 -16.30
C PHE A 244 46.31 47.21 -17.50
N LEU A 245 45.98 45.93 -17.35
CA LEU A 245 46.11 44.92 -18.41
C LEU A 245 44.73 44.59 -18.97
N HIS A 246 44.39 45.19 -20.12
CA HIS A 246 43.18 44.93 -20.91
C HIS A 246 43.37 43.78 -21.90
#